data_AF-A0A917PUH7-F1
#
_entry.id   AF-A0A917PUH7-F1
#
_cell.length_a   1.000
_cell.length_b   1.000
_cell.length_c   1.000
_cell.angle_alpha   90.00
_cell.angle_beta   90.00
_cell.angle_gamma   90.00
#
_symmetry.space_group_name_H-M   'P 1'
#
loop_
_entity.id
_entity.type
_entity.pdbx_description
1 polymer ?
#
loop_
_entity_poly.entity_id
_entity_poly.type
_entity_poly.pdbx_seq_one_letter_code
_entity_poly.pdbx_strand_id
1 'polypeptide(L)' 'MTDPNPTDPSAADELDDAVDAAEQHQRAEHEADPDEHVVIRDPQTGETTEEPAQ' A
#
# COMPACT_ATOMS: atom_id res chain seq x y z
N MET A 1 -23.39 -3.86 -10.76
CA MET A 1 -22.55 -2.90 -10.02
C MET A 1 -23.38 -1.64 -9.91
N THR A 2 -23.78 -1.28 -8.69
CA THR A 2 -24.55 -0.06 -8.43
C THR A 2 -23.53 1.07 -8.32
N ASP A 3 -23.63 2.09 -9.16
CA ASP A 3 -22.82 3.29 -9.03
C ASP A 3 -23.11 3.96 -7.67
N PRO A 4 -22.07 4.36 -6.92
CA PRO A 4 -22.25 5.03 -5.63
C PRO A 4 -22.97 6.36 -5.83
N ASN A 5 -23.98 6.62 -4.98
CA ASN A 5 -24.79 7.82 -5.05
C ASN A 5 -23.95 9.04 -4.60
N PRO A 6 -23.73 10.06 -5.45
CA PRO A 6 -22.80 11.17 -5.17
C PRO A 6 -23.28 12.16 -4.09
N THR A 7 -24.45 11.90 -3.50
CA THR A 7 -25.02 12.68 -2.39
C THR A 7 -24.99 11.94 -1.06
N ASP A 8 -24.38 10.75 -1.00
CA ASP A 8 -24.14 10.06 0.27
C ASP A 8 -22.97 10.76 0.99
N PRO A 9 -23.19 11.34 2.19
CA PRO A 9 -22.12 11.99 2.94
C PRO A 9 -21.00 11.02 3.31
N SER A 10 -21.28 9.71 3.45
CA SER A 10 -20.22 8.72 3.68
C SER A 10 -19.31 8.52 2.48
N ALA A 11 -19.81 8.73 1.26
CA ALA A 11 -19.01 8.63 0.03
C ALA A 11 -18.02 9.80 -0.14
N ALA A 12 -18.28 10.94 0.51
CA ALA A 12 -17.33 12.05 0.55
C ALA A 12 -16.17 11.76 1.53
N ASP A 13 -16.48 11.20 2.70
CA ASP A 13 -15.47 10.79 3.69
C ASP A 13 -14.56 9.66 3.13
N GLU A 14 -15.13 8.68 2.42
CA GLU A 14 -14.36 7.59 1.77
C GLU A 14 -13.40 8.08 0.67
N LEU A 15 -13.71 9.19 0.00
CA LEU A 15 -12.84 9.77 -1.04
C LEU A 15 -11.65 10.53 -0.43
N ASP A 16 -11.87 11.26 0.66
CA ASP A 16 -10.80 11.94 1.40
C ASP A 16 -9.83 10.90 1.98
N ASP A 17 -10.33 9.81 2.57
CA ASP A 17 -9.52 8.71 3.11
C ASP A 17 -8.65 8.04 2.02
N ALA A 18 -9.16 7.89 0.80
CA ALA A 18 -8.42 7.28 -0.31
C ALA A 18 -7.27 8.18 -0.81
N VAL A 19 -7.48 9.51 -0.80
CA VAL A 19 -6.45 10.48 -1.15
C VAL A 19 -5.35 10.50 -0.10
N ASP A 20 -5.72 10.53 1.18
CA ASP A 20 -4.78 10.49 2.30
C ASP A 20 -3.94 9.20 2.28
N ALA A 21 -4.56 8.05 2.00
CA ALA A 21 -3.85 6.78 1.86
C ALA A 21 -2.85 6.79 0.68
N ALA A 22 -3.23 7.39 -0.45
CA ALA A 22 -2.36 7.50 -1.63
C ALA A 22 -1.17 8.44 -1.39
N GLU A 23 -1.38 9.58 -0.71
CA GLU A 23 -0.30 10.50 -0.35
C GLU A 23 0.68 9.87 0.64
N GLN A 24 0.18 9.13 1.63
CA GLN A 24 1.01 8.42 2.60
C GLN A 24 1.81 7.29 1.94
N HIS A 25 1.25 6.61 0.95
CA HIS A 25 1.96 5.58 0.17
C HIS A 25 3.12 6.19 -0.63
N GLN A 26 2.88 7.28 -1.35
CA GLN A 26 3.92 7.97 -2.12
C GLN A 26 5.06 8.47 -1.23
N ARG A 27 4.72 8.93 -0.02
CA ARG A 27 5.72 9.37 0.94
C ARG A 27 6.55 8.21 1.48
N ALA A 28 5.93 7.07 1.77
CA ALA A 28 6.63 5.87 2.20
C ALA A 28 7.61 5.37 1.13
N GLU A 29 7.21 5.37 -0.16
CA GLU A 29 8.11 5.06 -1.28
C GLU A 29 9.29 6.05 -1.39
N HIS A 30 9.03 7.34 -1.16
CA HIS A 30 10.07 8.37 -1.25
C HIS A 30 11.07 8.32 -0.09
N GLU A 31 10.62 7.91 1.09
CA GLU A 31 11.45 7.75 2.29
C GLU A 31 12.08 6.35 2.38
N ALA A 32 11.68 5.39 1.53
CA ALA A 32 12.25 4.06 1.49
C ALA A 32 13.73 4.10 1.08
N ASP A 33 14.59 3.44 1.85
CA ASP A 33 16.01 3.34 1.55
C ASP A 33 16.19 2.43 0.31
N PRO A 34 16.80 2.90 -0.78
CA PRO A 34 17.01 2.09 -1.99
C PRO A 34 17.93 0.89 -1.75
N ASP A 35 18.71 0.90 -0.66
CA ASP A 35 19.57 -0.21 -0.25
C ASP A 35 18.88 -1.13 0.80
N GLU A 36 17.60 -0.91 1.12
CA GLU A 36 16.85 -1.79 2.02
C GLU A 36 16.48 -3.11 1.33
N HIS A 37 16.82 -4.22 2.00
CA HIS A 37 16.53 -5.57 1.55
C HIS A 37 15.69 -6.33 2.58
N VAL A 38 14.72 -7.11 2.08
CA VAL A 38 13.88 -8.00 2.88
C VAL A 38 14.24 -9.46 2.63
N VAL A 39 14.20 -10.26 3.69
CA VAL A 39 14.38 -11.71 3.60
C VAL A 39 13.01 -12.38 3.56
N ILE A 40 12.67 -12.95 2.41
CA ILE A 40 11.43 -13.69 2.22
C ILE A 40 11.71 -15.16 2.48
N ARG A 41 10.90 -15.77 3.34
CA ARG A 41 10.97 -17.19 3.65
C ARG A 41 9.85 -17.93 2.95
N ASP A 42 10.20 -18.93 2.15
CA ASP A 42 9.25 -19.87 1.58
C ASP A 42 8.63 -20.72 2.70
N PRO A 43 7.31 -20.69 2.89
CA PRO A 43 6.65 -21.44 3.97
C PRO A 43 6.57 -22.95 3.71
N GLN A 44 6.73 -23.40 2.46
CA GLN A 44 6.66 -24.80 2.04
C GLN A 44 8.03 -25.49 2.08
N THR A 45 9.08 -24.81 1.58
CA THR A 45 10.44 -25.35 1.50
C THR A 45 11.32 -24.88 2.66
N GLY A 46 10.99 -23.74 3.27
CA GLY A 46 11.78 -23.10 4.31
C GLY A 46 12.98 -22.32 3.79
N GLU A 47 13.18 -22.27 2.47
CA GLU A 47 14.25 -21.52 1.82
C GLU A 47 14.04 -20.01 2.00
N THR A 48 15.14 -19.25 1.94
CA THR A 48 15.12 -17.80 2.10
C THR A 48 15.77 -17.11 0.91
N THR A 49 15.11 -16.08 0.40
CA THR A 49 15.61 -15.22 -0.68
C THR A 49 15.63 -13.78 -0.20
N GLU A 50 16.68 -13.04 -0.58
CA GLU A 50 16.83 -11.62 -0.28
C GLU A 50 16.44 -10.80 -1.50
N GLU A 51 15.49 -9.87 -1.33
CA GLU A 51 14.95 -9.02 -2.40
C GLU A 51 14.91 -7.55 -1.93
N PRO A 52 15.00 -6.56 -2.83
CA PRO A 52 14.78 -5.16 -2.47
C PRO A 52 13.40 -4.94 -1.84
N ALA A 53 13.31 -3.98 -0.91
CA ALA A 53 12.07 -3.70 -0.18
C ALA A 53 11.03 -2.85 -0.97
N GLN A 54 11.37 -2.37 -2.17
CA GLN A 54 10.58 -1.44 -2.99
C GLN A 54 9.63 -2.11 -3.97
#